data_AF-A0A933E0P8-F1
#
_entry.id   AF-A0A933E0P8-F1
#
_cell.length_a   1.000
_cell.length_b   1.000
_cell.length_c   1.000
_cell.angle_alpha   90.00
_cell.angle_beta   90.00
_cell.angle_gamma   90.00
#
_symmetry.space_group_name_H-M   'P 1'
#
loop_
_entity.id
_entity.type
_entity.pdbx_description
1 polymer ?
#
loop_
_entity_poly.entity_id
_entity_poly.type
_entity_poly.pdbx_seq_one_letter_code
_entity_poly.pdbx_strand_id
1 'polypeptide(L)'
;MLRASAVCEAAGFPSSSLVCEGFIRQAAATSVGLGLPDIPVAFVPGHTGAQSKEELRRNILEVTVEKVIANLSRAPGSAEESKREPGARDIVFKGGFDAVNRYFVDNEFSDGLPIVPPTREKVQAFLGFTDRLPSAASGGCTCATSPASCCTRTTRRPSAIPGAWCWRKTRRF
;
A
#
# COMPACT_ATOMS: atom_id res chain seq x y z
N MET A 1 -9.07 1.94 -9.25
CA MET A 1 -10.46 2.08 -9.72
C MET A 1 -11.24 3.17 -8.98
N LEU A 2 -11.12 3.32 -7.66
CA LEU A 2 -12.09 4.13 -6.90
C LEU A 2 -11.77 5.63 -6.73
N ARG A 3 -10.65 6.13 -7.27
CA ARG A 3 -10.22 7.52 -7.05
C ARG A 3 -11.20 8.56 -7.57
N ALA A 4 -11.83 8.32 -8.72
CA ALA A 4 -12.83 9.23 -9.27
C ALA A 4 -14.09 9.28 -8.40
N SER A 5 -14.60 8.12 -7.99
CA SER A 5 -15.70 8.02 -7.01
C SER A 5 -15.37 8.76 -5.72
N ALA A 6 -14.15 8.60 -5.18
CA ALA A 6 -13.74 9.26 -3.95
C ALA A 6 -13.79 10.81 -4.06
N VAL A 7 -13.41 11.36 -5.22
CA VAL A 7 -13.55 12.80 -5.47
C VAL A 7 -15.01 13.24 -5.54
N CYS A 8 -15.89 12.45 -6.17
CA CYS A 8 -17.32 12.75 -6.22
C CYS A 8 -17.95 12.73 -4.82
N GLU A 9 -17.68 11.70 -4.01
CA GLU A 9 -18.21 11.59 -2.64
C GLU A 9 -17.71 12.74 -1.77
N ALA A 10 -16.43 13.10 -1.87
CA ALA A 10 -15.86 14.24 -1.16
C ALA A 10 -16.48 15.58 -1.57
N ALA A 11 -16.96 15.69 -2.82
CA ALA A 11 -17.71 16.85 -3.32
C ALA A 11 -19.20 16.81 -2.97
N GLY A 12 -19.67 15.78 -2.25
CA GLY A 12 -21.06 15.62 -1.84
C GLY A 12 -21.99 15.06 -2.94
N PHE A 13 -21.43 14.51 -4.02
CA PHE A 13 -22.20 13.85 -5.07
C PHE A 13 -22.10 12.34 -4.94
N PRO A 14 -23.23 11.60 -4.91
CA PRO A 14 -23.22 10.15 -4.80
C PRO A 14 -22.58 9.55 -6.05
N SER A 15 -21.80 8.49 -5.85
CA SER A 15 -21.10 7.77 -6.91
C SER A 15 -21.37 6.27 -6.83
N SER A 16 -21.15 5.55 -7.93
CA SER A 16 -21.26 4.10 -7.95
C SER A 16 -20.20 3.51 -8.86
N SER A 17 -19.20 2.85 -8.26
CA SER A 17 -18.14 2.18 -9.00
C SER A 17 -18.57 0.77 -9.41
N LEU A 18 -18.60 0.47 -10.71
CA LEU A 18 -18.87 -0.86 -11.24
C LEU A 18 -17.64 -1.75 -11.09
N VAL A 19 -17.76 -2.87 -10.37
CA VAL A 19 -16.64 -3.77 -10.08
C VAL A 19 -17.04 -5.21 -10.39
N CYS A 20 -16.23 -5.86 -11.24
CA CYS A 20 -16.37 -7.28 -11.56
C CYS A 20 -16.07 -8.15 -10.33
N GLU A 21 -16.71 -9.31 -10.26
CA GLU A 21 -16.63 -10.25 -9.14
C GLU A 21 -15.20 -10.52 -8.65
N GLY A 22 -14.26 -10.79 -9.56
CA GLY A 22 -12.86 -11.06 -9.21
C GLY A 22 -12.11 -9.90 -8.56
N PHE A 23 -12.62 -8.67 -8.65
CA PHE A 23 -11.97 -7.46 -8.15
C PHE A 23 -12.64 -6.85 -6.91
N ILE A 24 -13.69 -7.48 -6.36
CA ILE A 24 -14.41 -6.95 -5.20
C ILE A 24 -13.50 -6.78 -3.99
N ARG A 25 -12.63 -7.76 -3.70
CA ARG A 25 -11.66 -7.63 -2.58
C ARG A 25 -10.65 -6.51 -2.81
N GLN A 26 -10.22 -6.30 -4.05
CA GLN A 26 -9.32 -5.20 -4.39
C GLN A 26 -10.03 -3.84 -4.25
N ALA A 27 -11.30 -3.76 -4.61
CA ALA A 27 -12.10 -2.56 -4.39
C ALA A 27 -12.21 -2.23 -2.89
N ALA A 28 -12.50 -3.23 -2.05
CA ALA A 28 -12.53 -3.06 -0.59
C ALA A 28 -11.17 -2.60 -0.01
N ALA A 29 -10.06 -3.21 -0.42
CA ALA A 29 -8.74 -2.76 0.02
C ALA A 29 -8.42 -1.33 -0.44
N THR A 30 -8.84 -0.98 -1.67
CA THR A 30 -8.65 0.37 -2.21
C THR A 30 -9.51 1.40 -1.48
N SER A 31 -10.72 1.04 -1.05
CA SER A 31 -11.63 1.95 -0.36
C SER A 31 -11.07 2.35 1.02
N VAL A 32 -10.54 1.36 1.75
CA VAL A 32 -9.82 1.58 3.02
C VAL A 32 -8.61 2.50 2.81
N GLY A 33 -7.77 2.21 1.81
CA GLY A 33 -6.58 3.04 1.53
C GLY A 33 -6.90 4.48 1.07
N LEU A 34 -8.13 4.76 0.65
CA LEU A 34 -8.61 6.10 0.32
C LEU A 34 -9.27 6.81 1.52
N GLY A 35 -9.41 6.14 2.67
CA GLY A 35 -10.12 6.66 3.84
C GLY A 35 -11.65 6.70 3.67
N LEU A 36 -12.18 5.98 2.68
CA LEU A 36 -13.61 5.89 2.37
C LEU A 36 -14.02 4.41 2.35
N PRO A 37 -14.03 3.71 3.51
CA PRO A 37 -14.28 2.28 3.59
C PRO A 37 -15.60 1.87 2.92
N ASP A 38 -16.64 2.69 3.11
CA ASP A 38 -18.01 2.45 2.66
C ASP A 38 -18.34 3.13 1.32
N ILE A 39 -17.32 3.40 0.49
CA ILE A 39 -17.55 3.96 -0.84
C ILE A 39 -18.44 3.01 -1.67
N PRO A 40 -19.53 3.50 -2.30
CA PRO A 40 -20.49 2.60 -2.95
C PRO A 40 -19.91 1.86 -4.16
N VAL A 41 -20.07 0.53 -4.16
CA VAL A 41 -19.63 -0.37 -5.23
C VAL A 41 -20.81 -1.17 -5.75
N ALA A 42 -21.02 -1.14 -7.07
CA ALA A 42 -22.00 -1.95 -7.76
C ALA A 42 -21.34 -3.19 -8.37
N PHE A 43 -21.78 -4.36 -7.90
CA PHE A 43 -21.28 -5.66 -8.32
C PHE A 43 -21.67 -5.98 -9.77
N VAL A 44 -20.72 -6.49 -10.54
CA VAL A 44 -20.91 -7.03 -11.88
C VAL A 44 -20.54 -8.53 -11.85
N PRO A 45 -21.49 -9.45 -12.11
CA PRO A 45 -21.21 -10.89 -12.14
C PRO A 45 -20.19 -11.26 -13.22
N GLY A 46 -19.16 -12.03 -12.86
CA GLY A 46 -18.10 -12.45 -13.79
C GLY A 46 -17.24 -11.31 -14.34
N HIS A 47 -16.44 -11.62 -15.37
CA HIS A 47 -15.60 -10.66 -16.08
C HIS A 47 -16.29 -10.22 -17.37
N THR A 48 -16.47 -8.92 -17.59
CA THR A 48 -17.21 -8.37 -18.74
C THR A 48 -16.68 -8.83 -20.10
N GLY A 49 -15.36 -9.01 -20.23
CA GLY A 49 -14.71 -9.54 -21.43
C GLY A 49 -14.77 -11.06 -21.62
N ALA A 50 -15.26 -11.81 -20.64
CA ALA A 50 -15.36 -13.28 -20.69
C ALA A 50 -16.78 -13.78 -20.98
N GLN A 51 -17.75 -12.88 -21.16
CA GLN A 51 -19.17 -13.17 -21.32
C GLN A 51 -19.65 -12.77 -22.71
N SER A 52 -20.70 -13.43 -23.20
CA SER A 52 -21.41 -12.98 -24.40
C SER A 52 -22.11 -11.63 -24.15
N LYS A 53 -22.46 -10.91 -25.22
CA LYS A 53 -23.17 -9.61 -25.09
C LYS A 53 -24.53 -9.80 -24.43
N GLU A 54 -25.21 -10.90 -24.76
CA GLU A 54 -26.54 -11.25 -24.26
C GLU A 54 -26.49 -11.61 -22.78
N GLU A 55 -25.47 -12.37 -22.36
CA GLU A 55 -25.24 -12.72 -20.96
C GLU A 55 -24.86 -11.48 -20.14
N LEU A 56 -23.94 -10.65 -20.63
CA LEU A 56 -23.58 -9.41 -19.96
C LEU A 56 -24.80 -8.50 -19.81
N ARG A 57 -25.61 -8.34 -20.86
CA ARG A 57 -26.84 -7.53 -20.80
C ARG A 57 -27.79 -8.05 -19.73
N ARG A 58 -27.98 -9.36 -19.65
CA ARG A 58 -28.83 -10.00 -18.63
C ARG A 58 -28.29 -9.75 -17.22
N ASN A 59 -27.01 -10.02 -16.99
CA ASN A 59 -26.35 -9.82 -15.69
C ASN A 59 -26.45 -8.36 -15.22
N ILE A 60 -26.26 -7.40 -16.12
CA ILE A 60 -26.37 -5.98 -15.78
C ILE A 60 -27.81 -5.64 -15.38
N LEU A 61 -28.80 -6.04 -16.18
CA LEU A 61 -30.20 -5.70 -15.93
C LEU A 61 -30.77 -6.39 -14.69
N GLU A 62 -30.40 -7.63 -14.43
CA GLU A 62 -30.94 -8.44 -13.33
C GLU A 62 -30.22 -8.21 -11.99
N VAL A 63 -28.93 -7.84 -12.01
CA VAL A 63 -28.11 -7.75 -10.79
C VAL A 63 -27.51 -6.37 -10.57
N THR A 64 -26.83 -5.83 -11.59
CA THR A 64 -26.03 -4.60 -11.40
C THR A 64 -26.89 -3.35 -11.28
N VAL A 65 -27.96 -3.24 -12.09
CA VAL A 65 -28.79 -2.02 -12.16
C VAL A 65 -29.42 -1.68 -10.81
N GLU A 66 -29.97 -2.67 -10.10
CA GLU A 66 -30.56 -2.44 -8.78
C GLU A 66 -29.54 -1.85 -7.80
N LYS A 67 -28.31 -2.38 -7.80
CA LYS A 67 -27.22 -1.86 -6.96
C LYS A 67 -26.81 -0.43 -7.34
N VAL A 68 -26.75 -0.12 -8.62
CA VAL A 68 -26.44 1.25 -9.08
C VAL A 68 -27.52 2.22 -8.60
N ILE A 69 -28.80 1.86 -8.77
CA ILE A 69 -29.92 2.70 -8.31
C ILE A 69 -29.84 2.89 -6.80
N ALA A 70 -29.59 1.82 -6.04
CA ALA A 70 -29.46 1.90 -4.59
C ALA A 70 -28.31 2.84 -4.16
N ASN A 71 -27.14 2.71 -4.79
CA ASN A 71 -25.96 3.53 -4.50
C ASN A 71 -26.19 5.03 -4.79
N LEU A 72 -26.93 5.35 -5.85
CA LEU A 72 -27.16 6.73 -6.27
C LEU A 72 -28.38 7.38 -5.60
N SER A 73 -29.31 6.59 -5.07
CA SER A 73 -30.60 7.09 -4.56
C SER A 73 -30.72 7.07 -3.04
N ARG A 74 -29.83 6.35 -2.33
CA ARG A 74 -29.83 6.27 -0.86
C ARG A 74 -28.65 7.04 -0.32
N ALA A 75 -28.86 7.79 0.75
CA ALA A 75 -27.76 8.35 1.51
C ALA A 75 -26.93 7.18 2.09
N PRO A 76 -25.59 7.20 1.98
CA PRO A 76 -24.77 6.17 2.58
C PRO A 76 -25.04 6.13 4.08
N GLY A 77 -25.16 4.91 4.64
CA GLY A 77 -25.19 4.73 6.09
C GLY A 77 -23.90 5.29 6.70
N SER A 78 -23.98 5.78 7.94
CA SER A 78 -22.81 6.27 8.67
C SER A 78 -21.71 5.21 8.62
N ALA A 79 -20.56 5.58 8.04
CA ALA A 79 -19.45 4.66 7.88
C ALA A 79 -19.05 4.08 9.24
N GLU A 80 -18.93 2.76 9.32
CA GLU A 80 -18.36 2.11 10.51
C GLU A 80 -16.91 2.60 10.63
N GLU A 81 -16.54 3.06 11.83
CA GLU A 81 -15.22 3.62 12.09
C GLU A 81 -14.15 2.60 11.71
N SER A 82 -13.45 2.86 10.59
CA SER A 82 -12.36 1.99 10.15
C SER A 82 -11.33 1.89 11.25
N LYS A 83 -10.93 0.67 11.60
CA LYS A 83 -9.84 0.44 12.55
C LYS A 83 -8.62 1.23 12.09
N ARG A 84 -8.22 2.21 12.90
CA ARG A 84 -7.09 3.10 12.63
C ARG A 84 -5.84 2.27 12.32
N GLU A 85 -5.22 2.54 11.17
CA GLU A 85 -3.92 1.93 10.85
C GLU A 85 -2.90 2.30 11.95
N PRO A 86 -2.06 1.34 12.40
CA PRO A 86 -1.00 1.63 13.34
C PRO A 86 -0.08 2.73 12.82
N GLY A 87 0.22 3.73 13.65
CA GLY A 87 1.19 4.76 13.31
C GLY A 87 2.60 4.18 13.13
N ALA A 88 3.49 4.91 12.49
CA ALA A 88 4.86 4.47 12.17
C ALA A 88 5.71 4.01 13.38
N ARG A 89 5.28 4.33 14.61
CA ARG A 89 5.95 3.94 15.86
C ARG A 89 5.08 3.10 16.78
N ASP A 90 3.87 2.79 16.34
CA ASP A 90 2.94 2.01 17.13
C ASP A 90 3.40 0.54 17.10
N ILE A 91 3.36 -0.09 18.26
CA ILE A 91 3.80 -1.47 18.39
C ILE A 91 2.62 -2.36 17.99
N VAL A 92 2.73 -2.99 16.83
CA VAL A 92 1.68 -3.85 16.26
C VAL A 92 1.50 -5.15 17.04
N PHE A 93 2.60 -5.69 17.60
CA PHE A 93 2.59 -6.90 18.41
C PHE A 93 3.75 -6.93 19.41
N LYS A 94 3.51 -7.45 20.63
CA LYS A 94 4.54 -7.66 21.67
C LYS A 94 4.52 -9.11 22.11
N GLY A 95 5.69 -9.75 22.11
CA GLY A 95 5.85 -11.13 22.57
C GLY A 95 7.31 -11.56 22.55
N GLY A 96 7.53 -12.84 22.87
CA GLY A 96 8.84 -13.49 22.68
C GLY A 96 9.14 -13.75 21.20
N PHE A 97 10.37 -14.19 20.91
CA PHE A 97 10.86 -14.42 19.55
C PHE A 97 9.91 -15.31 18.72
N ASP A 98 9.50 -16.47 19.25
CA ASP A 98 8.62 -17.40 18.53
C ASP A 98 7.21 -16.85 18.34
N ALA A 99 6.69 -16.13 19.34
CA ALA A 99 5.37 -15.53 19.27
C ALA A 99 5.31 -14.42 18.20
N VAL A 100 6.37 -13.61 18.10
CA VAL A 100 6.49 -12.57 17.07
C VAL A 100 6.59 -13.21 15.69
N ASN A 101 7.47 -14.19 15.51
CA ASN A 101 7.62 -14.86 14.21
C ASN A 101 6.32 -15.52 13.76
N ARG A 102 5.63 -16.23 14.65
CA ARG A 102 4.33 -16.84 14.34
C ARG A 102 3.29 -15.79 13.96
N TYR A 103 3.16 -14.70 14.73
CA TYR A 103 2.22 -13.63 14.42
C TYR A 103 2.47 -13.02 13.02
N PHE A 104 3.73 -12.79 12.65
CA PHE A 104 4.05 -12.20 11.35
C PHE A 104 3.83 -13.19 10.19
N VAL A 105 4.00 -14.49 10.40
CA VAL A 105 3.65 -15.51 9.40
C VAL A 105 2.13 -15.61 9.25
N ASP A 106 1.39 -15.69 10.36
CA ASP A 106 -0.07 -15.85 10.34
C ASP A 106 -0.80 -14.65 9.71
N ASN A 107 -0.18 -13.46 9.75
CA ASN A 107 -0.71 -12.23 9.13
C ASN A 107 -0.06 -11.90 7.78
N GLU A 108 0.72 -12.80 7.19
CA GLU A 108 1.40 -12.60 5.89
C GLU A 108 2.34 -11.37 5.86
N PHE A 109 2.90 -10.99 7.01
CA PHE A 109 3.87 -9.89 7.15
C PHE A 109 5.32 -10.34 6.97
N SER A 110 5.56 -11.65 6.85
CA SER A 110 6.88 -12.24 6.59
C SER A 110 6.88 -12.99 5.27
N ASP A 111 8.04 -13.01 4.61
CA ASP A 111 8.34 -13.82 3.42
C ASP A 111 8.66 -15.30 3.76
N GLY A 112 8.52 -15.67 5.03
CA GLY A 112 8.83 -17.00 5.56
C GLY A 112 10.20 -17.10 6.21
N LEU A 113 11.02 -16.05 6.16
CA LEU A 113 12.26 -15.98 6.93
C LEU A 113 12.01 -15.50 8.37
N PRO A 114 12.80 -15.95 9.35
CA PRO A 114 12.69 -15.46 10.71
C PRO A 114 13.00 -13.96 10.80
N ILE A 115 12.10 -13.21 11.40
CA ILE A 115 12.28 -11.80 11.69
C ILE A 115 13.14 -11.68 12.95
N VAL A 116 14.37 -11.22 12.77
CA VAL A 116 15.28 -10.88 13.87
C VAL A 116 15.27 -9.36 14.02
N PRO A 117 14.56 -8.80 15.02
CA PRO A 117 14.46 -7.37 15.18
C PRO A 117 15.85 -6.78 15.53
N PRO A 118 16.37 -5.81 14.75
CA PRO A 118 17.62 -5.15 15.09
C PRO A 118 17.44 -4.23 16.29
N THR A 119 18.49 -4.05 17.10
CA THR A 119 18.47 -3.05 18.17
C THR A 119 18.59 -1.65 17.59
N ARG A 120 18.14 -0.64 18.34
CA ARG A 120 18.19 0.76 17.90
C ARG A 120 19.62 1.19 17.55
N GLU A 121 20.59 0.73 18.32
CA GLU A 121 22.01 1.06 18.14
C GLU A 121 22.53 0.48 16.82
N LYS A 122 22.19 -0.76 16.50
CA LYS A 122 22.55 -1.40 15.22
C LYS A 122 21.91 -0.69 14.03
N VAL A 123 20.66 -0.26 14.18
CA VAL A 123 19.96 0.53 13.15
C VAL A 123 20.65 1.88 12.94
N GLN A 124 20.97 2.61 14.02
CA GLN A 124 21.67 3.90 13.92
C GLN A 124 23.06 3.77 13.29
N ALA A 125 23.82 2.76 13.69
CA ALA A 125 25.14 2.48 13.11
C ALA A 125 25.05 2.17 11.61
N PHE A 126 24.05 1.39 11.18
CA PHE A 126 23.82 1.09 9.77
C PHE A 126 23.46 2.34 8.96
N LEU A 127 22.59 3.20 9.51
CA LEU A 127 22.14 4.42 8.84
C LEU A 127 23.25 5.46 8.70
N GLY A 128 24.25 5.45 9.58
CA GLY A 128 25.42 6.34 9.48
C GLY A 128 26.26 6.14 8.22
N PHE A 129 26.09 5.01 7.51
CA PHE A 129 26.73 4.74 6.21
C PHE A 129 25.87 5.17 5.01
N THR A 130 24.75 5.85 5.26
CA THR A 130 23.82 6.29 4.22
C THR A 130 23.60 7.79 4.29
N ASP A 131 23.29 8.41 3.15
CA ASP A 131 22.89 9.83 3.10
C ASP A 131 21.48 10.08 3.69
N ARG A 132 20.83 9.03 4.22
CA ARG A 132 19.51 9.14 4.84
C ARG A 132 19.67 9.65 6.26
N LEU A 133 18.94 10.71 6.59
CA LEU A 133 18.86 11.21 7.96
C LEU A 133 18.44 10.06 8.89
N PRO A 134 19.02 9.92 10.09
CA PRO A 134 18.68 8.82 10.99
C PRO A 134 17.21 8.79 11.43
N SER A 135 16.52 9.93 11.32
CA SER A 135 15.07 10.06 11.50
C SER A 135 14.26 9.42 10.35
N ALA A 136 14.82 9.34 9.13
CA ALA A 136 14.18 8.78 7.94
C ALA A 136 14.09 7.25 7.94
N ALA A 137 14.80 6.57 8.84
CA ALA A 137 14.59 5.15 9.10
C ALA A 137 13.30 4.86 9.87
N SER A 138 12.62 5.90 10.36
CA SER A 138 11.29 5.80 10.96
C SER A 138 10.24 5.80 9.84
N GLY A 139 9.99 4.65 9.22
CA GLY A 139 8.68 4.30 8.63
C GLY A 139 8.04 5.29 7.65
N GLY A 140 8.77 5.77 6.64
CA GLY A 140 8.17 6.50 5.54
C GLY A 140 9.00 6.40 4.27
N CYS A 141 8.58 5.56 3.32
CA CYS A 141 8.96 5.75 1.92
C CYS A 141 8.26 7.02 1.43
N THR A 142 8.85 8.19 1.70
CA THR A 142 8.49 9.39 0.96
C THR A 142 8.99 9.20 -0.46
N CYS A 143 8.10 8.76 -1.36
CA CYS A 143 8.31 8.94 -2.79
C CYS A 143 8.53 10.44 -2.99
N ALA A 144 9.78 10.84 -3.24
CA ALA A 144 10.17 12.22 -3.40
C ALA A 144 9.41 12.84 -4.59
N THR A 145 8.29 13.48 -4.29
CA THR A 145 7.60 14.40 -5.18
C THR A 145 8.23 15.77 -4.98
N SER A 146 9.48 15.94 -5.41
CA SER A 146 10.03 17.27 -5.68
C SER A 146 11.26 17.20 -6.59
N PRO A 147 11.20 17.73 -7.83
CA PRO A 147 12.31 17.72 -8.76
C PRO A 147 13.13 18.99 -8.57
N ALA A 148 14.01 19.08 -7.55
CA ALA A 148 14.81 20.30 -7.42
C ALA A 148 16.20 20.22 -6.77
N SER A 149 16.63 19.17 -6.06
CA SER A 149 17.91 19.28 -5.30
C SER A 149 18.98 18.24 -5.59
N CYS A 150 18.79 17.32 -6.53
CA CYS A 150 19.74 16.21 -6.74
C CYS A 150 21.03 16.59 -7.51
N CYS A 151 21.14 17.81 -8.05
CA CYS A 151 22.28 18.20 -8.87
C CYS A 151 22.94 19.49 -8.38
N THR A 152 23.64 19.47 -7.24
CA THR A 152 24.84 20.31 -7.08
C THR A 152 25.82 19.72 -6.06
N ARG A 153 26.99 19.31 -6.57
CA ARG A 153 28.35 19.56 -6.03
C ARG A 153 28.63 19.11 -4.57
N THR A 154 29.67 18.34 -4.24
CA THR A 154 31.08 18.54 -4.59
C THR A 154 31.86 17.33 -4.03
N THR A 155 32.81 16.82 -4.79
CA THR A 155 33.81 15.82 -4.38
C THR A 155 34.46 16.13 -3.02
N ARG A 156 34.16 15.34 -1.99
CA ARG A 156 35.07 15.11 -0.86
C ARG A 156 35.57 13.67 -0.92
N ARG A 157 36.81 13.50 -1.39
CA ARG A 157 37.59 12.27 -1.19
C ARG A 157 37.79 12.05 0.31
N PRO A 158 37.52 10.85 0.85
CA PRO A 158 38.13 10.44 2.10
C PRO A 158 39.57 9.99 1.83
N SER A 159 40.48 10.56 2.59
CA SER A 159 41.87 10.13 2.78
C SER A 159 41.95 8.65 3.15
N ALA A 160 43.03 8.02 2.68
CA ALA A 160 43.41 6.64 2.91
C ALA A 160 43.35 6.20 4.39
N ILE A 161 42.89 4.95 4.61
CA ILE A 161 43.29 4.13 5.75
C ILE A 161 43.80 2.78 5.19
N PRO A 162 44.94 2.26 5.67
CA PRO A 162 45.65 1.12 5.10
C PRO A 162 45.08 -0.20 5.62
N GLY A 163 44.82 -1.14 4.72
CA GLY A 163 44.26 -2.45 5.07
C GLY A 163 43.69 -3.13 3.85
N ALA A 164 44.56 -3.51 2.92
CA ALA A 164 44.20 -4.16 1.68
C ALA A 164 43.50 -5.51 1.93
N TRP A 165 42.29 -5.65 1.39
CA TRP A 165 41.84 -6.92 0.80
C TRP A 165 41.36 -6.60 -0.62
N CYS A 166 42.34 -6.56 -1.52
CA CYS A 166 42.15 -6.42 -2.95
C CYS A 166 41.83 -7.81 -3.51
N TRP A 167 40.63 -8.01 -4.05
CA TRP A 167 40.43 -8.97 -5.13
C TRP A 167 39.80 -8.25 -6.31
N ARG A 168 40.67 -7.95 -7.27
CA ARG A 168 40.36 -7.29 -8.54
C ARG A 168 40.33 -8.35 -9.65
N LYS A 169 39.24 -8.40 -10.41
CA LYS A 169 39.18 -8.78 -11.85
C LYS A 169 37.97 -8.04 -12.43
N THR A 170 38.11 -6.82 -12.95
CA THR A 170 38.55 -6.40 -14.31
C THR A 170 37.83 -7.07 -15.50
N ARG A 171 37.11 -6.22 -16.25
CA ARG A 171 36.72 -6.21 -17.70
C ARG A 171 35.20 -6.09 -17.85
N ARG A 172 34.61 -4.94 -18.24
CA ARG A 172 34.56 -4.35 -19.61
C ARG A 172 34.35 -5.43 -20.68
N PHE A 173 33.11 -5.76 -20.99
CA PHE A 173 32.33 -5.19 -22.10
C PHE A 173 30.86 -5.12 -21.70
#